data_AF-A0A5K8A0Y3-F1
#
_entry.id   AF-A0A5K8A0Y3-F1
#
_cell.length_a   1.000
_cell.length_b   1.000
_cell.length_c   1.000
_cell.angle_alpha   90.00
_cell.angle_beta   90.00
_cell.angle_gamma   90.00
#
_symmetry.space_group_name_H-M   'P 1'
#
loop_
_entity.id
_entity.type
_entity.pdbx_description
1 polymer ?
#
loop_
_entity_poly.entity_id
_entity_poly.type
_entity_poly.pdbx_seq_one_letter_code
_entity_poly.pdbx_strand_id
1 'polypeptide(L)'
;MAIYEFYGKQPAVDPSAFVHPEATLIGDVRIDTGCYIGAGAVLKGDIGSVIVGTGSKPIMPEQMERIRESLEIYQALAQRHNRSLRKIG
;
A
#
# COMPACT_ATOMS: atom_id res chain seq x y z
N MET A 1 -3.87 12.62 3.51
CA MET A 1 -4.07 11.29 2.87
C MET A 1 -4.57 11.60 1.47
N ALA A 2 -3.96 11.02 0.44
CA ALA A 2 -4.43 11.22 -0.93
C ALA A 2 -5.31 10.04 -1.36
N ILE A 3 -6.56 10.32 -1.73
CA ILE A 3 -7.53 9.31 -2.17
C ILE A 3 -7.90 9.64 -3.62
N TYR A 4 -7.84 8.63 -4.48
CA TYR A 4 -8.17 8.77 -5.89
C TYR A 4 -9.19 7.71 -6.32
N GLU A 5 -10.23 8.17 -7.01
CA GLU A 5 -11.16 7.28 -7.72
C GLU A 5 -10.50 6.74 -9.00
N PHE A 6 -10.77 5.48 -9.32
CA PHE A 6 -10.35 4.85 -10.57
C PHE A 6 -11.48 3.97 -11.12
N TYR A 7 -11.96 4.24 -12.33
CA TYR A 7 -13.10 3.54 -12.97
C TYR A 7 -14.33 3.36 -12.07
N GLY A 8 -14.76 4.42 -11.36
CA GLY A 8 -15.93 4.34 -10.47
C GLY A 8 -15.68 3.57 -9.16
N LYS A 9 -14.43 3.19 -8.87
CA LYS A 9 -14.03 2.54 -7.62
C LYS A 9 -13.24 3.52 -6.76
N GLN A 10 -13.62 3.58 -5.49
CA GLN A 10 -12.97 4.41 -4.49
C GLN A 10 -12.48 3.54 -3.34
N PRO A 11 -11.36 3.92 -2.70
CA PRO A 11 -10.90 3.27 -1.48
C PRO A 11 -11.96 3.29 -0.39
N ALA A 12 -12.17 2.15 0.26
CA ALA A 12 -12.98 2.00 1.46
C ALA A 12 -12.05 1.75 2.65
N VAL A 13 -12.16 2.59 3.68
CA VAL A 13 -11.33 2.52 4.88
C VAL A 13 -12.25 2.38 6.09
N ASP A 14 -12.04 1.34 6.89
CA ASP A 14 -12.73 1.17 8.16
C ASP A 14 -12.38 2.32 9.11
N PRO A 15 -13.36 2.90 9.84
CA PRO A 15 -13.10 4.03 10.73
C PRO A 15 -12.10 3.77 11.86
N SER A 16 -11.91 2.51 12.26
CA SER A 16 -10.93 2.13 13.28
C SER A 16 -9.51 1.94 12.73
N ALA A 17 -9.36 1.92 11.39
CA ALA A 17 -8.06 1.84 10.77
C ALA A 17 -7.35 3.20 10.82
N PHE A 18 -6.05 3.17 11.09
CA PHE A 18 -5.20 4.34 10.98
C PHE A 18 -4.54 4.38 9.61
N VAL A 19 -4.73 5.48 8.88
CA VAL A 19 -4.04 5.75 7.61
C VAL A 19 -3.25 7.04 7.72
N HIS A 20 -1.93 6.95 7.58
CA HIS A 20 -1.07 8.12 7.66
C HIS A 20 -1.43 9.15 6.58
N PRO A 21 -1.39 10.47 6.87
CA PRO A 21 -1.72 11.51 5.89
C PRO A 21 -0.87 11.51 4.61
N GLU A 22 0.33 10.94 4.62
CA GLU A 22 1.19 10.84 3.43
C GLU A 22 0.96 9.55 2.62
N ALA A 23 0.05 8.67 3.06
CA ALA A 23 -0.34 7.51 2.27
C ALA A 23 -1.24 7.90 1.09
N THR A 24 -1.16 7.12 0.02
CA THR A 24 -1.93 7.25 -1.20
C THR A 24 -2.76 5.99 -1.46
N LEU A 25 -4.07 6.14 -1.59
CA LEU A 25 -5.01 5.06 -1.90
C LEU A 25 -5.71 5.35 -3.24
N ILE A 26 -5.73 4.38 -4.15
CA ILE A 26 -6.25 4.57 -5.52
C ILE A 26 -7.14 3.38 -5.90
N GLY A 27 -8.36 3.63 -6.35
CA GLY A 27 -9.23 2.59 -6.91
C GLY A 27 -9.82 1.62 -5.88
N ASP A 28 -9.93 0.33 -6.22
CA ASP A 28 -10.57 -0.69 -5.38
C ASP A 28 -9.65 -1.17 -4.25
N VAL A 29 -9.47 -0.32 -3.25
CA VAL A 29 -8.68 -0.58 -2.04
C VAL A 29 -9.62 -0.73 -0.85
N ARG A 30 -9.46 -1.78 -0.05
CA ARG A 30 -10.22 -2.01 1.20
C ARG A 30 -9.26 -2.15 2.37
N ILE A 31 -9.45 -1.32 3.38
CA ILE A 31 -8.68 -1.37 4.63
C ILE A 31 -9.66 -1.74 5.75
N ASP A 32 -9.50 -2.93 6.33
CA ASP A 32 -10.38 -3.44 7.37
C ASP A 32 -10.01 -2.91 8.78
N THR A 33 -10.86 -3.24 9.75
CA THR A 33 -10.73 -2.86 11.17
C THR A 33 -9.33 -3.06 11.74
N GLY A 34 -8.85 -2.06 12.49
CA GLY A 34 -7.59 -2.14 13.23
C GLY A 34 -6.32 -2.13 12.38
N CYS A 35 -6.43 -1.89 11.07
CA CYS A 35 -5.26 -1.81 10.19
C CYS A 35 -4.48 -0.50 10.41
N TYR A 36 -3.16 -0.56 10.24
CA TYR A 36 -2.26 0.59 10.27
C TYR A 36 -1.55 0.73 8.92
N ILE A 37 -1.72 1.87 8.25
CA ILE A 37 -1.06 2.22 6.99
C ILE A 37 -0.08 3.37 7.25
N GLY A 38 1.21 3.09 7.07
CA GLY A 38 2.29 4.03 7.34
C GLY A 38 2.47 5.13 6.30
N ALA A 39 3.33 6.11 6.63
CA ALA A 39 3.70 7.21 5.74
C ALA A 39 4.31 6.72 4.42
N GLY A 40 3.96 7.36 3.31
CA GLY A 40 4.48 7.05 1.98
C GLY A 40 3.96 5.75 1.34
N ALA A 41 3.07 5.01 2.01
CA ALA A 41 2.46 3.82 1.42
C ALA A 41 1.58 4.18 0.22
N VAL A 42 1.69 3.41 -0.87
CA VAL A 42 0.85 3.55 -2.07
C VAL A 42 0.10 2.25 -2.29
N LEU A 43 -1.23 2.28 -2.12
CA LEU A 43 -2.11 1.15 -2.37
C LEU A 43 -2.98 1.47 -3.60
N LYS A 44 -2.86 0.64 -4.63
CA LYS A 44 -3.54 0.85 -5.91
C LYS A 44 -4.30 -0.41 -6.30
N GLY A 45 -5.62 -0.32 -6.32
CA GLY A 45 -6.53 -1.37 -6.78
C GLY A 45 -7.06 -1.06 -8.18
N ASP A 46 -6.20 -1.11 -9.19
CA ASP A 46 -6.52 -0.80 -10.60
C ASP A 46 -6.68 -2.04 -11.48
N ILE A 47 -5.82 -3.05 -11.29
CA ILE A 47 -5.87 -4.35 -12.00
C ILE A 47 -6.73 -5.36 -11.22
N GLY A 48 -6.88 -5.17 -9.91
CA GLY A 48 -7.69 -5.99 -9.01
C GLY A 48 -7.80 -5.35 -7.63
N SER A 49 -8.59 -5.93 -6.74
CA SER A 49 -8.80 -5.36 -5.40
C SER A 49 -7.57 -5.53 -4.51
N VAL A 50 -7.17 -4.47 -3.80
CA VAL A 50 -6.20 -4.54 -2.71
C VAL A 50 -6.97 -4.58 -1.40
N ILE A 51 -6.84 -5.66 -0.63
CA ILE A 51 -7.52 -5.81 0.66
C ILE A 51 -6.46 -5.95 1.75
N VAL A 52 -6.51 -5.08 2.75
CA VAL A 52 -5.65 -5.10 3.92
C VAL A 52 -6.51 -5.45 5.13
N GLY A 53 -6.20 -6.57 5.80
CA GLY A 53 -6.90 -7.04 6.99
C GLY A 53 -7.67 -8.35 6.78
N THR A 54 -8.75 -8.54 7.55
CA THR A 54 -9.45 -9.82 7.76
C THR A 54 -10.09 -10.42 6.49
N GLY A 55 -10.32 -9.61 5.45
CA GLY A 55 -10.76 -10.07 4.13
C GLY A 55 -9.64 -10.47 3.16
N SER A 56 -8.37 -10.41 3.56
CA SER A 56 -7.24 -10.79 2.69
C SER A 56 -7.12 -12.32 2.57
N LYS A 57 -6.84 -12.82 1.35
CA LYS A 57 -6.57 -14.25 1.16
C LYS A 57 -5.29 -14.62 1.92
N PRO A 58 -5.26 -15.76 2.62
CA PRO A 58 -4.03 -16.24 3.23
C PRO A 58 -2.95 -16.37 2.15
N ILE A 59 -1.80 -15.76 2.39
CA ILE A 59 -0.64 -15.83 1.50
C ILE A 59 -0.09 -17.25 1.60
N MET A 60 -0.09 -17.99 0.49
CA MET A 60 0.53 -19.31 0.43
C MET A 60 2.06 -19.17 0.52
N PRO A 61 2.79 -20.16 1.07
CA PRO A 61 4.23 -20.06 1.28
C PRO A 61 5.03 -19.64 0.03
N GLU A 62 4.65 -20.18 -1.13
CA GLU A 62 5.20 -19.83 -2.45
C GLU A 62 4.97 -18.36 -2.86
N GLN A 63 3.84 -17.77 -2.46
CA GLN A 63 3.53 -16.37 -2.73
C GLN A 63 4.36 -15.45 -1.82
N MET A 64 4.65 -15.90 -0.59
CA MET A 64 5.48 -15.15 0.35
C MET A 64 6.93 -15.01 -0.13
N GLU A 65 7.47 -16.06 -0.75
CA GLU A 65 8.82 -16.02 -1.35
C GLU A 65 8.90 -14.93 -2.43
N ARG A 66 7.94 -14.92 -3.36
CA ARG A 66 7.86 -13.94 -4.44
C ARG A 66 7.64 -12.51 -3.94
N ILE A 67 6.88 -12.36 -2.85
CA ILE A 67 6.67 -11.06 -2.20
C ILE A 67 7.97 -10.56 -1.57
N ARG A 68 8.76 -11.44 -0.92
CA ARG A 68 10.07 -11.07 -0.35
C ARG A 68 11.06 -10.64 -1.42
N GLU A 69 11.19 -11.41 -2.51
CA GLU A 69 12.05 -11.05 -3.64
C GLU A 69 11.68 -9.69 -4.24
N SER A 70 10.38 -9.46 -4.42
CA SER A 70 9.87 -8.17 -4.94
C SER A 70 10.15 -7.03 -3.95
N LEU A 71 9.95 -7.25 -2.66
CA LEU A 71 10.21 -6.26 -1.60
C LEU A 71 11.69 -5.87 -1.54
N GLU A 72 12.61 -6.83 -1.69
CA GLU A 72 14.05 -6.55 -1.72
C GLU A 72 14.42 -5.62 -2.89
N ILE A 73 13.82 -5.84 -4.06
CA ILE A 73 14.00 -4.97 -5.24
C ILE A 73 13.45 -3.56 -4.96
N TYR A 74 12.23 -3.45 -4.43
CA TYR A 74 11.65 -2.14 -4.11
C TYR A 74 12.44 -1.40 -3.03
N GLN A 75 12.92 -2.11 -2.01
CA GLN A 75 13.80 -1.54 -0.98
C GLN A 75 15.11 -1.05 -1.59
N ALA A 76 15.74 -1.83 -2.47
CA ALA A 76 16.97 -1.42 -3.15
C ALA A 76 16.77 -0.18 -4.02
N LEU A 77 15.66 -0.12 -4.77
CA LEU A 77 15.30 1.04 -5.60
C LEU A 77 15.00 2.28 -4.74
N ALA A 78 14.23 2.13 -3.66
CA ALA A 78 13.93 3.21 -2.72
C ALA A 78 15.20 3.72 -2.04
N GLN A 79 16.11 2.83 -1.62
CA GLN A 79 17.39 3.23 -1.07
C GLN A 79 18.27 3.96 -2.09
N ARG A 80 18.29 3.51 -3.34
CA ARG A 80 19.03 4.19 -4.41
C ARG A 80 18.47 5.59 -4.67
N HIS A 81 17.14 5.71 -4.75
CA HIS A 81 16.47 6.99 -4.88
C HIS A 81 16.79 7.89 -3.68
N ASN A 82 16.60 7.43 -2.45
CA ASN A 82 16.84 8.22 -1.24
C ASN A 82 18.31 8.66 -1.10
N ARG A 83 19.28 7.81 -1.48
CA ARG A 83 20.70 8.20 -1.51
C ARG A 83 21.02 9.24 -2.59
N SER A 84 20.23 9.28 -3.67
CA SER A 84 20.35 10.32 -4.69
C SER A 84 19.68 11.64 -4.31
N LEU A 85 18.84 11.64 -3.28
CA LEU A 85 18.19 12.84 -2.77
C LEU A 85 19.11 13.54 -1.77
N ARG A 86 19.26 14.86 -1.92
CA ARG A 86 19.86 15.73 -0.90
C ARG A 86 18.74 16.58 -0.32
N LYS A 87 18.56 16.52 1.00
CA LYS A 87 17.53 17.31 1.70
C LYS A 87 17.92 18.79 1.67
N ILE A 88 17.01 19.64 1.20
CA ILE A 88 17.17 21.10 1.19
C ILE A 88 16.02 21.66 2.03
N GLY A 89 16.29 21.91 3.31
CA GLY A 89 15.27 22.31 4.30
C GLY A 89 14.55 21.11 4.91
#